data_AF-A0A968YVA7-F1
#
_entry.id   AF-A0A968YVA7-F1
#
_cell.length_a   1.000
_cell.length_b   1.000
_cell.length_c   1.000
_cell.angle_alpha   90.00
_cell.angle_beta   90.00
_cell.angle_gamma   90.00
#
_symmetry.space_group_name_H-M   'P 1'
#
loop_
_entity.id
_entity.type
_entity.pdbx_description
1 polymer ?
#
loop_
_entity_poly.entity_id
_entity_poly.type
_entity_poly.pdbx_seq_one_letter_code
_entity_poly.pdbx_strand_id
1 'polypeptide(L)'
;MNMTEQRQDLYFNLIDQLLRCPNGQEPEVLEAQPELIDAGLIQIMLQVATGFAHQGNQDGAQFLIHVARELSKQLGLYPDIPKKE
;
A
#
# COMPACT_ATOMS: atom_id res chain seq x y z
N MET A 1 -12.23 12.93 -19.30
CA MET A 1 -11.47 12.79 -18.04
C MET A 1 -11.15 11.33 -17.86
N ASN A 2 -9.86 10.98 -17.75
CA ASN A 2 -9.40 9.60 -17.67
C ASN A 2 -9.64 9.05 -16.25
N MET A 3 -10.42 7.97 -16.13
CA MET A 3 -10.66 7.25 -14.87
C MET A 3 -9.37 6.81 -14.15
N THR A 4 -8.24 6.76 -14.86
CA THR A 4 -6.92 6.37 -14.35
C THR A 4 -6.31 7.39 -13.38
N GLU A 5 -6.50 8.69 -13.62
CA GLU A 5 -5.97 9.75 -12.75
C GLU A 5 -6.71 9.78 -11.41
N GLN A 6 -8.02 9.50 -11.42
CA GLN A 6 -8.83 9.43 -10.21
C GLN A 6 -8.38 8.29 -9.30
N ARG A 7 -7.97 7.14 -9.86
CA ARG A 7 -7.46 6.02 -9.04
C ARG A 7 -6.13 6.34 -8.37
N GLN A 8 -5.23 7.03 -9.05
CA GLN A 8 -3.96 7.46 -8.43
C GLN A 8 -4.20 8.37 -7.24
N ASP A 9 -5.08 9.37 -7.39
CA ASP A 9 -5.43 10.27 -6.29
C ASP A 9 -6.04 9.50 -5.09
N LEU A 10 -6.94 8.55 -5.38
CA LEU A 10 -7.51 7.65 -4.37
C LEU A 10 -6.44 6.80 -3.67
N TYR A 11 -5.45 6.28 -4.39
CA TYR A 11 -4.33 5.55 -3.79
C TYR A 11 -3.50 6.44 -2.86
N PHE A 12 -3.17 7.66 -3.28
CA PHE A 12 -2.46 8.61 -2.43
C PHE A 12 -3.28 8.99 -1.19
N ASN A 13 -4.58 9.22 -1.35
CA ASN A 13 -5.47 9.52 -0.23
C ASN A 13 -5.62 8.34 0.75
N LEU A 14 -5.65 7.10 0.25
CA LEU A 14 -5.64 5.90 1.08
C LEU A 14 -4.31 5.77 1.85
N ILE A 15 -3.18 6.05 1.21
CA ILE A 15 -1.85 6.03 1.83
C ILE A 15 -1.73 7.13 2.89
N ASP A 16 -2.21 8.35 2.62
CA ASP A 16 -2.24 9.43 3.60
C ASP A 16 -3.07 9.05 4.83
N GLN A 17 -4.24 8.44 4.61
CA GLN A 17 -5.08 7.93 5.71
C GLN A 17 -4.34 6.87 6.52
N LEU A 18 -3.67 5.90 5.87
CA LEU A 18 -2.87 4.89 6.55
C LEU A 18 -1.76 5.49 7.42
N LEU A 19 -1.08 6.52 6.92
CA LEU A 19 0.00 7.20 7.65
C LEU A 19 -0.49 8.07 8.81
N ARG A 20 -1.73 8.58 8.72
CA ARG A 20 -2.33 9.45 9.75
C ARG A 20 -3.15 8.67 10.77
N CYS A 21 -3.60 7.47 10.40
CA CYS A 21 -4.29 6.58 11.31
C CYS A 21 -3.35 6.10 12.41
N PRO A 22 -3.83 6.00 13.66
CA PRO A 22 -3.07 5.39 14.72
C PRO A 22 -2.86 3.90 14.43
N ASN A 23 -1.76 3.37 14.95
CA ASN A 23 -1.33 2.00 14.77
C ASN A 23 -2.46 1.03 15.19
N GLY A 24 -2.87 0.14 14.29
CA GLY A 24 -3.97 -0.81 14.47
C GLY A 24 -5.24 -0.50 13.66
N GLN A 25 -5.36 0.69 13.07
CA GLN A 25 -6.51 1.04 12.22
C GLN A 25 -6.22 0.90 10.71
N GLU A 26 -4.99 0.52 10.33
CA GLU A 26 -4.67 0.22 8.94
C GLU A 26 -5.65 -0.78 8.28
N PRO A 27 -5.99 -1.93 8.89
CA PRO A 27 -6.90 -2.88 8.27
C PRO A 27 -8.27 -2.27 8.03
N GLU A 28 -8.83 -1.51 8.97
CA GLU A 28 -10.15 -0.86 8.78
C GLU A 28 -10.16 0.09 7.58
N VAL A 29 -9.10 0.87 7.40
CA VAL A 29 -8.95 1.82 6.27
C VAL A 29 -8.84 1.08 4.94
N LEU A 30 -8.12 -0.04 4.92
CA LEU A 30 -7.98 -0.91 3.74
C LEU A 30 -9.29 -1.62 3.40
N GLU A 31 -9.97 -2.16 4.41
CA GLU A 31 -11.26 -2.85 4.29
C GLU A 31 -12.40 -1.90 3.90
N ALA A 32 -12.29 -0.60 4.20
CA ALA A 32 -13.25 0.40 3.75
C ALA A 32 -13.21 0.65 2.23
N GLN A 33 -12.08 0.36 1.57
CA GLN A 33 -11.86 0.64 0.14
C GLN A 33 -11.23 -0.56 -0.59
N PRO A 34 -11.88 -1.74 -0.59
CA PRO A 34 -11.33 -2.96 -1.18
C PRO A 34 -11.12 -2.84 -2.70
N GLU A 35 -11.86 -1.96 -3.37
CA GLU A 35 -11.69 -1.66 -4.80
C GLU A 35 -10.35 -1.00 -5.13
N LEU A 36 -9.69 -0.40 -4.14
CA LEU A 36 -8.38 0.22 -4.29
C LEU A 36 -7.24 -0.76 -3.98
N ILE A 37 -7.55 -1.88 -3.32
CA ILE A 37 -6.57 -2.91 -2.98
C ILE A 37 -6.23 -3.69 -4.25
N ASP A 38 -5.18 -3.25 -4.94
CA ASP A 38 -4.68 -3.86 -6.17
C ASP A 38 -3.15 -3.71 -6.26
N ALA A 39 -2.52 -4.38 -7.23
CA ALA A 39 -1.12 -4.17 -7.61
C ALA A 39 -0.77 -2.68 -7.81
N GLY A 40 -1.70 -1.87 -8.34
CA GLY A 40 -1.52 -0.42 -8.50
C GLY A 40 -1.25 0.30 -7.17
N LEU A 41 -1.99 -0.01 -6.12
CA LEU A 41 -1.80 0.60 -4.79
C LEU A 41 -0.44 0.23 -4.20
N ILE A 42 -0.03 -1.03 -4.33
CA ILE A 42 1.27 -1.54 -3.86
C ILE A 42 2.42 -0.75 -4.51
N GLN A 43 2.33 -0.49 -5.81
CA GLN A 43 3.32 0.31 -6.53
C GLN A 43 3.43 1.73 -5.97
N ILE A 44 2.29 2.41 -5.74
CA ILE A 44 2.29 3.77 -5.19
C ILE A 44 2.85 3.78 -3.75
N MET A 45 2.48 2.80 -2.92
CA MET A 45 3.04 2.66 -1.56
C MET A 45 4.57 2.58 -1.56
N LEU A 46 5.15 1.78 -2.47
CA LEU A 46 6.60 1.66 -2.63
C LEU A 46 7.25 2.98 -3.10
N GLN A 47 6.60 3.71 -4.00
CA GLN A 47 7.09 5.03 -4.43
C GLN A 47 7.10 6.03 -3.27
N VAL A 48 6.02 6.10 -2.49
CA VAL A 48 5.93 6.98 -1.31
C VAL A 48 6.95 6.56 -0.26
N ALA A 49 7.10 5.26 0.00
CA ALA A 49 8.09 4.73 0.94
C ALA A 49 9.53 5.14 0.55
N THR A 50 9.85 5.09 -0.74
CA THR A 50 11.16 5.52 -1.25
C THR A 50 11.39 7.01 -1.01
N GLY A 51 10.35 7.85 -1.23
CA GLY A 51 10.39 9.27 -0.91
C GLY A 51 10.61 9.53 0.58
N PHE A 52 9.92 8.80 1.44
CA PHE A 52 10.07 8.87 2.90
C PHE A 52 11.50 8.52 3.34
N ALA A 53 12.08 7.45 2.79
CA ALA A 53 13.46 7.07 3.07
C ALA A 53 14.46 8.18 2.68
N HIS A 54 14.24 8.85 1.54
CA HIS A 54 15.05 10.01 1.12
C HIS A 54 14.89 11.23 2.03
N GLN A 55 13.71 11.44 2.61
CA GLN A 55 13.45 12.51 3.57
C GLN A 55 13.96 12.21 5.00
N GLY A 56 14.54 11.02 5.22
CA GLY A 56 15.00 10.57 6.54
C GLY A 56 13.89 9.96 7.41
N ASN A 57 12.69 9.77 6.88
CA ASN A 57 11.58 9.12 7.58
C ASN A 57 11.58 7.61 7.32
N GLN A 58 12.55 6.91 7.93
CA GLN A 58 12.67 5.46 7.76
C GLN A 58 11.50 4.69 8.36
N ASP A 59 10.93 5.16 9.47
CA ASP A 59 9.77 4.55 10.11
C ASP A 59 8.56 4.50 9.16
N GLY A 60 8.22 5.64 8.53
CA GLY A 60 7.11 5.67 7.57
C GLY A 60 7.42 4.88 6.29
N ALA A 61 8.68 4.84 5.85
CA ALA A 61 9.07 3.99 4.72
C ALA A 61 8.91 2.49 5.04
N GLN A 62 9.38 2.03 6.19
CA GLN A 62 9.21 0.64 6.63
C GLN A 62 7.75 0.27 6.80
N PHE A 63 6.95 1.16 7.39
CA PHE A 63 5.52 0.99 7.54
C PHE A 63 4.83 0.74 6.19
N LEU A 64 5.05 1.61 5.20
CA LEU A 64 4.44 1.46 3.87
C LEU A 64 4.89 0.18 3.16
N ILE A 65 6.16 -0.19 3.28
CA ILE A 65 6.68 -1.46 2.73
C ILE A 65 6.01 -2.65 3.42
N HIS A 66 5.81 -2.59 4.73
CA HIS A 66 5.14 -3.64 5.49
C HIS A 66 3.69 -3.83 5.03
N VAL A 67 2.93 -2.74 4.97
CA VAL A 67 1.53 -2.75 4.48
C VAL A 67 1.46 -3.26 3.04
N ALA A 68 2.29 -2.73 2.15
CA ALA A 68 2.34 -3.16 0.75
C ALA A 68 2.61 -4.67 0.61
N ARG A 69 3.48 -5.22 1.48
CA ARG A 69 3.77 -6.65 1.52
C ARG A 69 2.57 -7.47 2.00
N GLU A 70 1.89 -7.05 3.05
CA GLU A 70 0.68 -7.73 3.51
C GLU A 70 -0.42 -7.70 2.44
N LEU A 71 -0.63 -6.56 1.78
CA LEU A 71 -1.57 -6.44 0.66
C LEU A 71 -1.22 -7.39 -0.48
N SER A 72 0.07 -7.51 -0.83
CA SER A 72 0.50 -8.43 -1.89
C SER A 72 0.22 -9.90 -1.56
N LYS A 73 0.27 -10.29 -0.28
CA LYS A 73 -0.12 -11.62 0.18
C LYS A 73 -1.63 -11.81 0.08
N GLN A 74 -2.41 -10.83 0.55
CA GLN A 74 -3.88 -10.88 0.51
C GLN A 74 -4.40 -10.99 -0.93
N LEU A 75 -3.77 -10.27 -1.87
CA LEU A 75 -4.12 -10.31 -3.28
C LEU A 75 -3.64 -11.59 -4.00
N GLY A 76 -2.87 -12.45 -3.33
CA GLY A 76 -2.24 -13.61 -3.98
C GLY A 76 -1.25 -13.22 -5.09
N LEU A 77 -0.80 -11.94 -5.10
CA LEU A 77 0.20 -11.43 -6.02
C LEU A 77 1.61 -11.81 -5.61
N TYR A 78 1.79 -12.24 -4.36
CA TYR A 78 2.96 -13.03 -4.02
C TYR A 78 2.83 -14.34 -4.80
N PRO A 79 3.72 -14.63 -5.77
CA PRO A 79 3.72 -15.94 -6.36
C PRO A 79 3.94 -16.91 -5.20
N ASP A 80 2.93 -17.71 -4.91
CA ASP A 80 3.16 -19.04 -4.41
C ASP A 80 4.14 -19.64 -5.42
N ILE A 81 5.44 -19.53 -5.13
CA ILE A 81 6.36 -20.51 -5.63
C ILE A 81 5.93 -21.72 -4.81
N PRO A 82 5.19 -22.69 -5.39
CA PRO A 82 5.06 -23.96 -4.71
C PRO A 82 6.50 -24.38 -4.44
N LYS A 83 6.86 -24.46 -3.15
CA LYS A 83 8.05 -25.19 -2.74
C LYS A 83 7.90 -26.54 -3.41
N LYS A 84 8.62 -26.76 -4.50
CA LYS A 84 8.69 -28.06 -5.13
C LYS A 84 9.23 -29.01 -4.06
N GLU A 85 8.42 -30.03 -3.83
CA GLU A 85 8.64 -31.18 -2.96
C GLU A 85 10.02 -31.81 -3.14
#